data_AF-A0A521INL2-F1
#
_entry.id   AF-A0A521INL2-F1
#
_cell.length_a   1.000
_cell.length_b   1.000
_cell.length_c   1.000
_cell.angle_alpha   90.00
_cell.angle_beta   90.00
_cell.angle_gamma   90.00
#
_symmetry.space_group_name_H-M   'P 1'
#
loop_
_entity.id
_entity.type
_entity.pdbx_description
1 polymer ?
#
loop_
_entity_poly.entity_id
_entity_poly.type
_entity_poly.pdbx_seq_one_letter_code
_entity_poly.pdbx_strand_id
1 'polypeptide(L)'
;MEKNMATEEKLDLLKNTKVSKLLFKLAVPTIVAQIVNLLYMEVDRIMIGHIPVIGGDALTGVGVCLSVLIIVMSFSSLCSVGGASRAAIFLGKGDKESAEKTLGNCALALIISGLLMIVIFEWKGRELLLLFGASDITIDYAWDYMKIYALGALSVHLTLGLNCFITTQGFAKTSMLTVIIGAVLNLILDPLFIFVFNMGVKGAALATIISQTVSAIWVVLFLIGNKTVLKIKLKNFKLESRIILPALSLGLAPFIMNFTESILGICFNISLLKYGGDTAVGAMTIFMSLSQFIILPLIGLSQGAKPIMSYNKGAKLPERMKETLKLLLMVAMTYSFVIWGLIMITPRTFAQLFTDSEQIIVYVEKMIRVFLACGGLFSAQIVCQQMFVALGKAKESLFIALLRKVIILIPLIYIMPLIFTQNQQLAVLLAEPLADLISVITTVIFFGVVFKKELN
;
A
#
# COMPACT_ATOMS: atom_id res chain seq x y z
N MET A 1 -10.18 -33.98 -17.10
CA MET A 1 -10.18 -34.32 -15.66
C MET A 1 -8.92 -33.80 -14.94
N GLU A 2 -7.69 -34.04 -15.43
CA GLU A 2 -6.43 -33.57 -14.79
C GLU A 2 -6.31 -32.06 -14.52
N LYS A 3 -7.07 -31.22 -15.22
CA LYS A 3 -6.94 -29.74 -15.17
C LYS A 3 -7.85 -29.04 -14.15
N ASN A 4 -9.00 -29.66 -13.80
CA ASN A 4 -9.77 -29.25 -12.62
C ASN A 4 -9.01 -29.65 -11.34
N MET A 5 -8.26 -30.75 -11.41
CA MET A 5 -7.34 -31.23 -10.38
C MET A 5 -6.33 -30.16 -9.96
N ALA A 6 -5.64 -29.46 -10.88
CA ALA A 6 -4.66 -28.42 -10.52
C ALA A 6 -5.29 -27.19 -9.80
N THR A 7 -6.58 -26.94 -10.04
CA THR A 7 -7.33 -25.83 -9.45
C THR A 7 -7.89 -26.21 -8.07
N GLU A 8 -8.38 -27.43 -7.94
CA GLU A 8 -8.77 -28.04 -6.65
C GLU A 8 -7.54 -28.25 -5.76
N GLU A 9 -6.41 -28.67 -6.31
CA GLU A 9 -5.13 -28.84 -5.62
C GLU A 9 -4.64 -27.51 -5.01
N LYS A 10 -4.90 -26.37 -5.67
CA LYS A 10 -4.59 -25.04 -5.12
C LYS A 10 -5.44 -24.67 -3.91
N LEU A 11 -6.72 -25.00 -3.94
CA LEU A 11 -7.62 -24.81 -2.79
C LEU A 11 -7.31 -25.82 -1.68
N ASP A 12 -6.95 -27.05 -2.04
CA ASP A 12 -6.55 -28.09 -1.11
C ASP A 12 -5.24 -27.72 -0.39
N LEU A 13 -4.31 -27.08 -1.10
CA LEU A 13 -3.11 -26.51 -0.49
C LEU A 13 -3.44 -25.48 0.61
N LEU A 14 -4.47 -24.63 0.44
CA LEU A 14 -4.88 -23.67 1.47
C LEU A 14 -5.45 -24.39 2.71
N LYS A 15 -6.16 -25.51 2.49
CA LYS A 15 -6.83 -26.29 3.53
C LYS A 15 -5.91 -27.22 4.31
N ASN A 16 -5.01 -27.95 3.64
CA ASN A 16 -4.32 -29.11 4.21
C ASN A 16 -2.81 -28.89 4.45
N THR A 17 -2.18 -27.93 3.76
CA THR A 17 -0.73 -27.68 3.95
C THR A 17 -0.46 -27.15 5.36
N LYS A 18 0.67 -27.51 5.98
CA LYS A 18 1.13 -26.87 7.22
C LYS A 18 1.18 -25.34 7.06
N VAL A 19 0.68 -24.60 8.04
CA VAL A 19 0.52 -23.14 7.95
C VAL A 19 1.86 -22.45 7.72
N SER A 20 2.95 -22.95 8.31
CA SER A 20 4.30 -22.40 8.10
C SER A 20 4.78 -22.46 6.64
N LYS A 21 4.66 -23.63 6.01
CA LYS A 21 5.03 -23.83 4.61
C LYS A 21 4.13 -23.02 3.68
N LEU A 22 2.84 -22.91 4.02
CA LEU A 22 1.88 -22.13 3.25
C LEU A 22 2.15 -20.63 3.34
N LEU A 23 2.40 -20.12 4.55
CA LEU A 23 2.76 -18.72 4.80
C LEU A 23 4.02 -18.38 4.02
N PHE A 24 5.09 -19.19 4.11
CA PHE A 24 6.31 -18.95 3.35
C PHE A 24 6.05 -18.90 1.83
N LYS A 25 5.29 -19.87 1.30
CA LYS A 25 4.99 -19.97 -0.14
C LYS A 25 4.17 -18.78 -0.67
N LEU A 26 3.34 -18.15 0.15
CA LEU A 26 2.51 -17.01 -0.24
C LEU A 26 3.14 -15.66 0.11
N ALA A 27 3.83 -15.56 1.25
CA ALA A 27 4.45 -14.33 1.74
C ALA A 27 5.72 -13.95 0.99
N VAL A 28 6.58 -14.91 0.63
CA VAL A 28 7.83 -14.57 -0.08
C VAL A 28 7.55 -13.86 -1.41
N PRO A 29 6.66 -14.36 -2.30
CA PRO A 29 6.35 -13.64 -3.53
C PRO A 29 5.72 -12.27 -3.30
N THR A 30 4.87 -12.11 -2.29
CA THR A 30 4.24 -10.81 -2.01
C THR A 30 5.23 -9.83 -1.39
N ILE A 31 6.18 -10.27 -0.56
CA ILE A 31 7.28 -9.43 -0.07
C ILE A 31 8.16 -8.97 -1.23
N VAL A 32 8.56 -9.89 -2.12
CA VAL A 32 9.33 -9.55 -3.32
C VAL A 32 8.57 -8.54 -4.18
N ALA A 33 7.27 -8.72 -4.37
CA ALA A 33 6.44 -7.75 -5.11
C ALA A 33 6.45 -6.35 -4.46
N GLN A 34 6.39 -6.25 -3.13
CA GLN A 34 6.46 -4.97 -2.41
C GLN A 34 7.85 -4.33 -2.51
N ILE A 35 8.92 -5.12 -2.44
CA ILE A 35 10.30 -4.62 -2.61
C ILE A 35 10.52 -4.13 -4.04
N VAL A 36 10.06 -4.88 -5.04
CA VAL A 36 10.14 -4.46 -6.45
C VAL A 36 9.35 -3.17 -6.68
N ASN A 37 8.18 -3.03 -6.05
CA ASN A 37 7.39 -1.81 -6.13
C ASN A 37 8.12 -0.60 -5.51
N LEU A 38 8.79 -0.79 -4.35
CA LEU A 38 9.64 0.24 -3.74
C LEU A 38 10.79 0.65 -4.66
N LEU A 39 11.55 -0.32 -5.17
CA LEU A 39 12.70 -0.06 -6.05
C LEU A 39 12.25 0.66 -7.32
N TYR A 40 11.12 0.26 -7.89
CA TYR A 40 10.52 0.95 -9.04
C TYR A 40 10.21 2.41 -8.72
N MET A 41 9.54 2.71 -7.60
CA MET A 41 9.20 4.08 -7.22
C MET A 41 10.45 4.95 -6.98
N GLU A 42 11.50 4.39 -6.39
CA GLU A 42 12.75 5.12 -6.15
C GLU A 42 13.52 5.35 -7.46
N VAL A 43 13.57 4.37 -8.36
CA VAL A 43 14.23 4.54 -9.67
C VAL A 43 13.52 5.60 -10.52
N ASP A 44 12.19 5.57 -10.60
CA ASP A 44 11.40 6.58 -11.33
C ASP A 44 11.72 8.01 -10.81
N ARG A 45 11.76 8.16 -9.48
CA ARG A 45 12.15 9.43 -8.84
C ARG A 45 13.58 9.86 -9.20
N ILE A 46 14.54 8.92 -9.18
CA ILE A 46 15.94 9.20 -9.53
C ILE A 46 16.05 9.64 -11.00
N MET A 47 15.35 8.97 -11.91
CA MET A 47 15.38 9.29 -13.34
C MET A 47 14.82 10.69 -13.61
N ILE A 48 13.71 11.05 -12.96
CA ILE A 48 13.12 12.40 -13.06
C ILE A 48 14.06 13.47 -12.49
N GLY A 49 14.72 13.18 -11.35
CA GLY A 49 15.70 14.09 -10.75
C GLY A 49 16.91 14.36 -11.63
N HIS A 50 17.28 13.42 -12.51
CA HIS A 50 18.41 13.54 -13.45
C HIS A 50 18.04 14.14 -14.81
N ILE A 51 16.81 14.64 -14.99
CA ILE A 51 16.44 15.34 -16.23
C ILE A 51 17.30 16.60 -16.37
N PRO A 52 18.04 16.78 -17.48
CA PRO A 52 18.85 17.96 -17.70
C PRO A 52 18.02 19.25 -17.62
N VAL A 53 18.57 20.30 -17.00
CA VAL A 53 17.99 21.65 -16.88
C VAL A 53 16.78 21.77 -15.94
N ILE A 54 15.85 20.81 -15.91
CA ILE A 54 14.58 20.91 -15.15
C ILE A 54 14.46 19.92 -13.98
N GLY A 55 15.43 19.05 -13.74
CA GLY A 55 15.31 17.93 -12.80
C GLY A 55 14.88 18.31 -11.37
N GLY A 56 15.37 19.44 -10.83
CA GLY A 56 14.98 19.91 -9.49
C GLY A 56 13.52 20.37 -9.39
N ASP A 57 13.08 21.21 -10.33
CA ASP A 57 11.70 21.72 -10.37
C ASP A 57 10.71 20.62 -10.76
N ALA A 58 11.10 19.75 -11.69
CA ALA A 58 10.36 18.56 -12.11
C ALA A 58 10.15 17.59 -10.95
N LEU A 59 11.20 17.31 -10.17
CA LEU A 59 11.11 16.45 -8.99
C LEU A 59 10.15 17.02 -7.95
N THR A 60 10.18 18.34 -7.74
CA THR A 60 9.27 19.03 -6.83
C THR A 60 7.82 18.95 -7.30
N GLY A 61 7.56 19.20 -8.60
CA GLY A 61 6.23 19.06 -9.20
C GLY A 61 5.69 17.63 -9.15
N VAL A 62 6.55 16.63 -9.42
CA VAL A 62 6.19 15.21 -9.31
C VAL A 62 5.94 14.79 -7.86
N GLY A 63 6.62 15.40 -6.90
CA GLY A 63 6.34 15.21 -5.47
C GLY A 63 4.88 15.49 -5.10
N VAL A 64 4.29 16.55 -5.66
CA VAL A 64 2.86 16.85 -5.49
C VAL A 64 1.99 15.80 -6.19
N CYS A 65 2.38 15.36 -7.38
CA CYS A 65 1.68 14.29 -8.09
C CYS A 65 1.62 13.00 -7.28
N LEU A 66 2.68 12.63 -6.54
CA LEU A 66 2.71 11.39 -5.72
C LEU A 66 1.56 11.32 -4.72
N SER A 67 1.22 12.43 -4.06
CA SER A 67 0.07 12.50 -3.15
C SER A 67 -1.24 12.16 -3.87
N VAL A 68 -1.39 12.68 -5.09
CA VAL A 68 -2.53 12.41 -5.96
C VAL A 68 -2.54 10.96 -6.46
N LEU A 69 -1.37 10.40 -6.80
CA LEU A 69 -1.24 9.00 -7.20
C LEU A 69 -1.68 8.05 -6.08
N ILE A 70 -1.27 8.31 -4.84
CA ILE A 70 -1.67 7.51 -3.67
C ILE A 70 -3.19 7.56 -3.49
N ILE A 71 -3.84 8.70 -3.76
CA ILE A 71 -5.31 8.81 -3.75
C ILE A 71 -5.93 7.96 -4.87
N VAL A 72 -5.40 8.01 -6.10
CA VAL A 72 -5.87 7.14 -7.19
C VAL A 72 -5.76 5.66 -6.79
N MET A 73 -4.64 5.27 -6.16
CA MET A 73 -4.42 3.91 -5.66
C MET A 73 -5.34 3.56 -4.48
N SER A 74 -5.73 4.52 -3.65
CA SER A 74 -6.62 4.29 -2.52
C SER A 74 -8.01 3.85 -3.00
N PHE A 75 -8.55 4.45 -4.07
CA PHE A 75 -9.81 4.01 -4.69
C PHE A 75 -9.73 2.58 -5.21
N SER A 76 -8.59 2.20 -5.80
CA SER A 76 -8.35 0.81 -6.22
C SER A 76 -8.39 -0.16 -5.02
N SER A 77 -7.85 0.27 -3.88
CA SER A 77 -7.79 -0.55 -2.66
C SER A 77 -9.18 -0.89 -2.08
N LEU A 78 -10.21 -0.05 -2.32
CA LEU A 78 -11.60 -0.28 -1.89
C LEU A 78 -12.13 -1.63 -2.40
N CYS A 79 -11.95 -1.87 -3.70
CA CYS A 79 -12.42 -3.09 -4.35
C CYS A 79 -11.39 -4.22 -4.24
N SER A 80 -10.09 -3.87 -4.22
CA SER A 80 -8.98 -4.83 -4.19
C SER A 80 -8.99 -5.65 -2.90
N VAL A 81 -8.68 -5.02 -1.77
CA VAL A 81 -8.39 -5.74 -0.53
C VAL A 81 -9.68 -6.29 0.09
N GLY A 82 -10.74 -5.48 0.10
CA GLY A 82 -12.03 -5.86 0.66
C GLY A 82 -12.76 -6.93 -0.15
N GLY A 83 -12.80 -6.77 -1.48
CA GLY A 83 -13.40 -7.74 -2.39
C GLY A 83 -12.65 -9.07 -2.40
N ALA A 84 -11.32 -9.04 -2.47
CA ALA A 84 -10.51 -10.25 -2.47
C ALA A 84 -10.61 -11.01 -1.14
N SER A 85 -10.62 -10.32 0.02
CA SER A 85 -10.80 -10.97 1.32
C SER A 85 -12.16 -11.66 1.44
N ARG A 86 -13.25 -11.02 0.98
CA ARG A 86 -14.58 -11.66 0.90
C ARG A 86 -14.59 -12.86 -0.03
N ALA A 87 -13.94 -12.76 -1.19
CA ALA A 87 -13.85 -13.88 -2.13
C ALA A 87 -13.13 -15.08 -1.51
N ALA A 88 -12.04 -14.88 -0.74
CA ALA A 88 -11.41 -16.00 0.00
C ALA A 88 -12.34 -16.61 1.06
N ILE A 89 -13.11 -15.81 1.79
CA ILE A 89 -14.08 -16.33 2.76
C ILE A 89 -15.13 -17.20 2.05
N PHE A 90 -15.66 -16.76 0.91
CA PHE A 90 -16.61 -17.56 0.12
C PHE A 90 -15.99 -18.84 -0.42
N LEU A 91 -14.75 -18.79 -0.91
CA LEU A 91 -14.00 -19.98 -1.31
C LEU A 91 -13.81 -20.97 -0.15
N GLY A 92 -13.53 -20.48 1.07
CA GLY A 92 -13.44 -21.31 2.27
C GLY A 92 -14.76 -22.00 2.62
N LYS A 93 -15.90 -21.36 2.34
CA LYS A 93 -17.24 -21.94 2.51
C LYS A 93 -17.62 -22.95 1.42
N GLY A 94 -16.81 -23.09 0.37
CA GLY A 94 -17.18 -23.84 -0.84
C GLY A 94 -18.14 -23.10 -1.79
N ASP A 95 -18.47 -21.84 -1.51
CA ASP A 95 -19.38 -21.01 -2.31
C ASP A 95 -18.61 -20.28 -3.41
N LYS A 96 -18.23 -21.03 -4.44
CA LYS A 96 -17.49 -20.48 -5.59
C LYS A 96 -18.30 -19.44 -6.36
N GLU A 97 -19.62 -19.59 -6.44
CA GLU A 97 -20.48 -18.68 -7.19
C GLU A 97 -20.48 -17.28 -6.58
N SER A 98 -20.66 -17.17 -5.26
CA SER A 98 -20.60 -15.87 -4.57
C SER A 98 -19.21 -15.24 -4.65
N ALA A 99 -18.14 -16.05 -4.65
CA ALA A 99 -16.79 -15.56 -4.85
C ALA A 99 -16.58 -14.96 -6.25
N GLU A 100 -17.06 -15.63 -7.30
CA GLU A 100 -17.01 -15.12 -8.69
C GLU A 100 -17.93 -13.91 -8.89
N LYS A 101 -19.09 -13.85 -8.22
CA LYS A 101 -19.95 -12.66 -8.21
C LYS A 101 -19.24 -11.46 -7.58
N THR A 102 -18.57 -11.68 -6.45
CA THR A 102 -17.76 -10.65 -5.77
C THR A 102 -16.66 -10.11 -6.70
N LEU A 103 -15.94 -10.99 -7.40
CA LEU A 103 -14.93 -10.60 -8.39
C LEU A 103 -15.54 -9.76 -9.52
N GLY A 104 -16.66 -10.18 -10.12
CA GLY A 104 -17.32 -9.45 -11.21
C GLY A 104 -17.84 -8.07 -10.78
N ASN A 105 -18.45 -7.98 -9.60
CA ASN A 105 -18.91 -6.72 -9.00
C ASN A 105 -17.74 -5.75 -8.77
N CYS A 106 -16.64 -6.25 -8.19
CA CYS A 106 -15.45 -5.44 -7.92
C CYS A 106 -14.75 -5.01 -9.22
N ALA A 107 -14.68 -5.88 -10.23
CA ALA A 107 -14.13 -5.54 -11.54
C ALA A 107 -14.92 -4.39 -12.20
N LEU A 108 -16.25 -4.45 -12.17
CA LEU A 108 -17.10 -3.38 -12.68
C LEU A 108 -16.93 -2.09 -11.88
N ALA A 109 -16.88 -2.17 -10.55
CA ALA A 109 -16.65 -1.01 -9.69
C ALA A 109 -15.27 -0.35 -9.94
N LEU A 110 -14.22 -1.15 -10.20
CA LEU A 110 -12.90 -0.64 -10.58
C LEU A 110 -12.93 0.08 -11.93
N ILE A 111 -13.66 -0.44 -12.91
CA ILE A 111 -13.82 0.22 -14.21
C ILE A 111 -14.54 1.56 -14.05
N ILE A 112 -15.66 1.57 -13.31
CA ILE A 112 -16.41 2.80 -13.03
C ILE A 112 -15.55 3.81 -12.28
N SER A 113 -14.81 3.38 -11.26
CA SER A 113 -13.89 4.23 -10.51
C SER A 113 -12.78 4.80 -11.39
N GLY A 114 -12.15 3.98 -12.24
CA GLY A 114 -11.11 4.42 -13.16
C GLY A 114 -11.61 5.46 -14.17
N LEU A 115 -12.78 5.22 -14.77
CA LEU A 115 -13.42 6.16 -15.70
C LEU A 115 -13.83 7.46 -15.01
N LEU A 116 -14.37 7.38 -13.80
CA LEU A 116 -14.76 8.55 -13.01
C LEU A 116 -13.53 9.39 -12.64
N MET A 117 -12.40 8.75 -12.32
CA MET A 117 -11.15 9.48 -12.09
C MET A 117 -10.65 10.19 -13.35
N ILE A 118 -10.71 9.56 -14.53
CA ILE A 118 -10.38 10.23 -15.80
C ILE A 118 -11.22 11.51 -15.97
N VAL A 119 -12.53 11.42 -15.80
CA VAL A 119 -13.44 12.57 -15.95
C VAL A 119 -13.12 13.68 -14.94
N ILE A 120 -12.86 13.32 -13.67
CA ILE A 120 -12.53 14.30 -12.63
C ILE A 120 -11.21 15.03 -12.93
N PHE A 121 -10.18 14.32 -13.37
CA PHE A 121 -8.89 14.94 -13.69
C PHE A 121 -8.98 15.83 -14.92
N GLU A 122 -9.72 15.43 -15.96
CA GLU A 122 -9.93 16.27 -17.14
C GLU A 122 -10.72 17.55 -16.80
N TRP A 123 -11.69 17.47 -15.87
CA TRP A 123 -12.49 18.64 -15.51
C TRP A 123 -11.81 19.59 -14.51
N LYS A 124 -11.22 19.05 -13.44
CA LYS A 124 -10.70 19.83 -12.29
C LYS A 124 -9.28 19.47 -11.87
N GLY A 125 -8.51 18.79 -12.71
CA GLY A 125 -7.20 18.26 -12.32
C GLY A 125 -6.19 19.33 -11.89
N ARG A 126 -6.15 20.51 -12.55
CA ARG A 126 -5.29 21.63 -12.12
C ARG A 126 -5.71 22.18 -10.76
N GLU A 127 -7.00 22.38 -10.52
CA GLU A 127 -7.52 22.84 -9.21
C GLU A 127 -7.19 21.84 -8.09
N LEU A 128 -7.31 20.54 -8.38
CA LEU A 128 -6.94 19.49 -7.44
C LEU A 128 -5.43 19.54 -7.12
N LEU A 129 -4.58 19.72 -8.12
CA LEU A 129 -3.14 19.80 -7.90
C LEU A 129 -2.76 21.00 -7.02
N LEU A 130 -3.38 22.17 -7.23
CA LEU A 130 -3.21 23.33 -6.36
C LEU A 130 -3.67 23.03 -4.93
N LEU A 131 -4.82 22.37 -4.76
CA LEU A 131 -5.33 21.96 -3.44
C LEU A 131 -4.37 21.02 -2.71
N PHE A 132 -3.67 20.15 -3.45
CA PHE A 132 -2.69 19.20 -2.89
C PHE A 132 -1.28 19.78 -2.73
N GLY A 133 -1.11 21.09 -2.96
CA GLY A 133 0.13 21.81 -2.65
C GLY A 133 1.02 22.15 -3.85
N ALA A 134 0.53 22.03 -5.08
CA ALA A 134 1.21 22.62 -6.23
C ALA A 134 1.24 24.15 -6.10
N SER A 135 2.37 24.74 -6.48
CA SER A 135 2.57 26.19 -6.59
C SER A 135 2.45 26.65 -8.05
N ASP A 136 2.37 27.96 -8.28
CA ASP A 136 2.31 28.54 -9.64
C ASP A 136 3.52 28.13 -10.51
N ILE A 137 4.66 27.80 -9.90
CA ILE A 137 5.89 27.40 -10.60
C ILE A 137 5.88 25.89 -10.91
N THR A 138 5.23 25.08 -10.07
CA THR A 138 5.25 23.61 -10.17
C THR A 138 4.01 23.03 -10.85
N ILE A 139 2.92 23.80 -10.95
CA ILE A 139 1.63 23.35 -11.46
C ILE A 139 1.68 22.87 -12.91
N ASP A 140 2.48 23.50 -13.77
CA ASP A 140 2.56 23.12 -15.18
C ASP A 140 3.28 21.77 -15.35
N TYR A 141 4.38 21.54 -14.62
CA TYR A 141 5.07 20.24 -14.59
C TYR A 141 4.16 19.14 -14.00
N ALA A 142 3.48 19.45 -12.90
CA ALA A 142 2.57 18.51 -12.25
C ALA A 142 1.38 18.17 -13.15
N TRP A 143 0.84 19.15 -13.88
CA TRP A 143 -0.26 18.95 -14.82
C TRP A 143 0.17 18.16 -16.05
N ASP A 144 1.34 18.46 -16.60
CA ASP A 144 1.92 17.73 -17.73
C ASP A 144 2.09 16.24 -17.42
N TYR A 145 2.52 15.90 -16.19
CA TYR A 145 2.56 14.52 -15.71
C TYR A 145 1.15 13.93 -15.55
N MET A 146 0.28 14.63 -14.81
CA MET A 146 -1.01 14.10 -14.39
C MET A 146 -2.02 13.96 -15.52
N LYS A 147 -1.98 14.83 -16.53
CA LYS A 147 -2.86 14.73 -17.70
C LYS A 147 -2.62 13.42 -18.44
N ILE A 148 -1.36 13.03 -18.59
CA ILE A 148 -1.00 11.73 -19.19
C ILE A 148 -1.43 10.64 -18.22
N TYR A 149 -0.98 10.67 -16.96
CA TYR A 149 -1.28 9.65 -15.94
C TYR A 149 -2.78 9.34 -15.80
N ALA A 150 -3.62 10.38 -15.84
CA ALA A 150 -5.07 10.27 -15.71
C ALA A 150 -5.66 9.32 -16.76
N LEU A 151 -5.21 9.39 -18.02
CA LEU A 151 -5.66 8.49 -19.09
C LEU A 151 -5.36 7.01 -18.78
N GLY A 152 -4.30 6.74 -18.01
CA GLY A 152 -3.93 5.41 -17.53
C GLY A 152 -4.59 4.99 -16.21
N ALA A 153 -5.42 5.83 -15.59
CA ALA A 153 -6.02 5.54 -14.29
C ALA A 153 -6.82 4.23 -14.30
N LEU A 154 -7.51 3.93 -15.41
CA LEU A 154 -8.22 2.66 -15.57
C LEU A 154 -7.27 1.45 -15.51
N SER A 155 -6.14 1.50 -16.22
CA SER A 155 -5.12 0.44 -16.20
C SER A 155 -4.56 0.23 -14.79
N VAL A 156 -4.28 1.31 -14.07
CA VAL A 156 -3.80 1.25 -12.67
C VAL A 156 -4.85 0.57 -11.77
N HIS A 157 -6.13 0.94 -11.91
CA HIS A 157 -7.21 0.34 -11.14
C HIS A 157 -7.38 -1.15 -11.42
N LEU A 158 -7.31 -1.56 -12.69
CA LEU A 158 -7.41 -2.97 -13.05
C LEU A 158 -6.21 -3.77 -12.52
N THR A 159 -4.99 -3.26 -12.69
CA THR A 159 -3.78 -3.91 -12.18
C THR A 159 -3.82 -4.09 -10.68
N LEU A 160 -3.96 -3.01 -9.91
CA LEU A 160 -3.94 -3.07 -8.44
C LEU A 160 -5.18 -3.75 -7.86
N GLY A 161 -6.33 -3.50 -8.48
CA GLY A 161 -7.62 -4.02 -8.06
C GLY A 161 -7.75 -5.53 -8.21
N LEU A 162 -7.44 -6.04 -9.40
CA LEU A 162 -7.64 -7.45 -9.73
C LEU A 162 -6.47 -8.34 -9.27
N ASN A 163 -5.26 -7.79 -9.10
CA ASN A 163 -4.11 -8.59 -8.66
C ASN A 163 -4.28 -9.19 -7.25
N CYS A 164 -5.02 -8.52 -6.37
CA CYS A 164 -5.33 -9.08 -5.05
C CYS A 164 -6.20 -10.35 -5.15
N PHE A 165 -7.13 -10.40 -6.10
CA PHE A 165 -7.92 -11.62 -6.35
C PHE A 165 -7.07 -12.79 -6.82
N ILE A 166 -6.01 -12.55 -7.61
CA ILE A 166 -5.04 -13.61 -7.99
C ILE A 166 -4.34 -14.17 -6.75
N THR A 167 -3.86 -13.28 -5.88
CA THR A 167 -3.16 -13.64 -4.64
C THR A 167 -4.03 -14.47 -3.71
N THR A 168 -5.28 -14.05 -3.53
CA THR A 168 -6.31 -14.69 -2.69
C THR A 168 -6.61 -16.13 -3.08
N GLN A 169 -6.41 -16.51 -4.33
CA GLN A 169 -6.61 -17.87 -4.81
C GLN A 169 -5.38 -18.77 -4.64
N GLY A 170 -4.32 -18.29 -3.98
CA GLY A 170 -3.07 -19.03 -3.79
C GLY A 170 -2.07 -18.92 -4.95
N PHE A 171 -2.27 -17.96 -5.86
CA PHE A 171 -1.37 -17.65 -6.98
C PHE A 171 -0.46 -16.45 -6.68
N ALA A 172 0.15 -16.42 -5.49
CA ALA A 172 1.06 -15.33 -5.08
C ALA A 172 2.24 -15.13 -6.07
N LYS A 173 2.79 -16.21 -6.65
CA LYS A 173 3.83 -16.10 -7.69
C LYS A 173 3.34 -15.39 -8.95
N THR A 174 2.13 -15.71 -9.42
CA THR A 174 1.56 -15.04 -10.59
C THR A 174 1.28 -13.57 -10.29
N SER A 175 0.80 -13.27 -9.09
CA SER A 175 0.58 -11.90 -8.63
C SER A 175 1.88 -11.08 -8.56
N MET A 176 2.96 -11.70 -8.08
CA MET A 176 4.30 -11.11 -8.08
C MET A 176 4.80 -10.83 -9.51
N LEU A 177 4.59 -11.77 -10.45
CA LEU A 177 4.97 -11.59 -11.85
C LEU A 177 4.27 -10.38 -12.48
N THR A 178 3.01 -10.11 -12.14
CA THR A 178 2.32 -8.88 -12.58
C THR A 178 3.12 -7.63 -12.23
N VAL A 179 3.59 -7.53 -10.97
CA VAL A 179 4.34 -6.37 -10.49
C VAL A 179 5.72 -6.29 -11.15
N ILE A 180 6.39 -7.43 -11.33
CA ILE A 180 7.70 -7.51 -11.98
C ILE A 180 7.60 -7.09 -13.46
N ILE A 181 6.58 -7.54 -14.19
CA ILE A 181 6.37 -7.16 -15.59
C ILE A 181 6.23 -5.64 -15.71
N GLY A 182 5.40 -5.03 -14.86
CA GLY A 182 5.24 -3.58 -14.82
C GLY A 182 6.54 -2.84 -14.48
N ALA A 183 7.23 -3.27 -13.42
CA ALA A 183 8.46 -2.62 -12.98
C ALA A 183 9.60 -2.72 -14.01
N VAL A 184 9.78 -3.89 -14.63
CA VAL A 184 10.83 -4.10 -15.65
C VAL A 184 10.52 -3.30 -16.92
N LEU A 185 9.27 -3.30 -17.37
CA LEU A 185 8.88 -2.48 -18.53
C LEU A 185 9.10 -1.00 -18.26
N ASN A 186 8.70 -0.53 -17.08
CA ASN A 186 8.88 0.88 -16.74
C ASN A 186 10.38 1.24 -16.68
N LEU A 187 11.20 0.41 -16.04
CA LEU A 187 12.65 0.62 -15.96
C LEU A 187 13.32 0.74 -17.35
N ILE A 188 12.79 0.05 -18.36
CA ILE A 188 13.27 0.12 -19.74
C ILE A 188 12.71 1.35 -20.47
N LEU A 189 11.41 1.63 -20.28
CA LEU A 189 10.69 2.68 -21.00
C LEU A 189 11.02 4.09 -20.48
N ASP A 190 11.33 4.24 -19.19
CA ASP A 190 11.65 5.53 -18.57
C ASP A 190 12.86 6.18 -19.24
N PRO A 191 14.06 5.54 -19.33
CA PRO A 191 15.20 6.17 -20.01
C PRO A 191 14.95 6.44 -21.50
N LEU A 192 14.17 5.59 -22.16
CA LEU A 192 13.81 5.76 -23.56
C LEU A 192 12.96 7.01 -23.76
N PHE A 193 11.87 7.20 -23.00
CA PHE A 193 11.01 8.36 -23.17
C PHE A 193 11.61 9.64 -22.57
N ILE A 194 12.27 9.54 -21.43
CA ILE A 194 12.84 10.71 -20.74
C ILE A 194 14.04 11.26 -21.51
N PHE A 195 15.05 10.42 -21.78
CA PHE A 195 16.35 10.88 -22.31
C PHE A 195 16.47 10.73 -23.83
N VAL A 196 16.00 9.61 -24.42
CA VAL A 196 16.16 9.39 -25.87
C VAL A 196 15.16 10.20 -26.68
N PHE A 197 13.89 10.22 -26.26
CA PHE A 197 12.85 11.00 -26.92
C PHE A 197 12.68 12.43 -26.36
N ASN A 198 13.48 12.82 -25.37
CA ASN A 198 13.45 14.15 -24.75
C ASN A 198 12.05 14.59 -24.28
N MET A 199 11.22 13.65 -23.81
CA MET A 199 9.85 13.95 -23.36
C MET A 199 9.81 14.44 -21.90
N GLY A 200 10.94 14.42 -21.19
CA GLY A 200 11.05 14.84 -19.79
C GLY A 200 10.01 14.14 -18.90
N VAL A 201 9.32 14.91 -18.07
CA VAL A 201 8.31 14.43 -17.11
C VAL A 201 7.13 13.73 -17.79
N LYS A 202 6.75 14.16 -19.00
CA LYS A 202 5.69 13.50 -19.79
C LYS A 202 6.09 12.08 -20.19
N GLY A 203 7.38 11.86 -20.45
CA GLY A 203 7.94 10.57 -20.78
C GLY A 203 7.81 9.56 -19.64
N ALA A 204 8.12 9.99 -18.41
CA ALA A 204 7.97 9.16 -17.20
C ALA A 204 6.50 8.74 -16.97
N ALA A 205 5.56 9.68 -17.12
CA ALA A 205 4.14 9.37 -17.03
C ALA A 205 3.69 8.34 -18.09
N LEU A 206 4.14 8.51 -19.34
CA LEU A 206 3.79 7.61 -20.44
C LEU A 206 4.35 6.20 -20.23
N ALA A 207 5.62 6.09 -19.83
CA ALA A 207 6.27 4.82 -19.49
C ALA A 207 5.50 4.07 -18.40
N THR A 208 5.10 4.78 -17.35
CA THR A 208 4.31 4.24 -16.24
C THR A 208 2.97 3.68 -16.72
N ILE A 209 2.23 4.42 -17.56
CA ILE A 209 0.92 3.96 -18.05
C ILE A 209 1.03 2.76 -18.97
N ILE A 210 2.01 2.75 -19.87
CA ILE A 210 2.24 1.60 -20.78
C ILE A 210 2.53 0.36 -19.93
N SER A 211 3.41 0.48 -18.94
CA SER A 211 3.77 -0.60 -18.02
C SER A 211 2.58 -1.11 -17.21
N GLN A 212 1.75 -0.20 -16.70
CA GLN A 212 0.53 -0.54 -15.97
C GLN A 212 -0.55 -1.13 -16.89
N THR A 213 -0.60 -0.72 -18.15
CA THR A 213 -1.53 -1.27 -19.15
C THR A 213 -1.16 -2.70 -19.51
N VAL A 214 0.13 -2.99 -19.73
CA VAL A 214 0.60 -4.36 -19.96
C VAL A 214 0.33 -5.23 -18.72
N SER A 215 0.55 -4.70 -17.52
CA SER A 215 0.21 -5.40 -16.26
C SER A 215 -1.30 -5.67 -16.13
N ALA A 216 -2.14 -4.71 -16.53
CA ALA A 216 -3.59 -4.86 -16.49
C ALA A 216 -4.05 -5.95 -17.46
N ILE A 217 -3.51 -5.94 -18.69
CA ILE A 217 -3.77 -6.97 -19.70
C ILE A 217 -3.38 -8.34 -19.16
N TRP A 218 -2.20 -8.48 -18.57
CA TRP A 218 -1.74 -9.74 -17.97
C TRP A 218 -2.71 -10.26 -16.89
N VAL A 219 -3.12 -9.40 -15.96
CA VAL A 219 -4.04 -9.77 -14.87
C VAL A 219 -5.42 -10.18 -15.40
N VAL A 220 -5.95 -9.42 -16.35
CA VAL A 220 -7.26 -9.70 -16.97
C VAL A 220 -7.21 -11.02 -17.75
N LEU A 221 -6.17 -11.24 -18.56
CA LEU A 221 -5.98 -12.50 -19.28
C LEU A 221 -5.87 -13.70 -18.35
N PHE A 222 -5.17 -13.56 -17.22
CA PHE A 222 -5.09 -14.62 -16.21
C PHE A 222 -6.46 -14.94 -15.60
N LEU A 223 -7.25 -13.90 -15.27
CA LEU A 223 -8.55 -14.05 -14.60
C LEU A 223 -9.71 -14.46 -15.53
N ILE A 224 -9.55 -14.30 -16.85
CA ILE A 224 -10.47 -14.87 -17.86
C ILE A 224 -10.02 -16.28 -18.26
N GLY A 225 -8.73 -16.59 -18.09
CA GLY A 225 -8.13 -17.86 -18.47
C GLY A 225 -8.65 -19.09 -17.73
N ASN A 226 -8.17 -20.26 -18.16
CA ASN A 226 -8.61 -21.55 -17.60
C ASN A 226 -7.80 -22.02 -16.37
N LYS A 227 -6.71 -21.32 -16.04
CA LYS A 227 -5.80 -21.69 -14.93
C LYS A 227 -6.20 -21.07 -13.58
N THR A 228 -7.11 -20.09 -13.58
CA THR A 228 -7.58 -19.40 -12.36
C THR A 228 -8.72 -20.17 -11.68
N VAL A 229 -8.81 -20.08 -10.35
CA VAL A 229 -9.91 -20.67 -9.57
C VAL A 229 -11.19 -19.85 -9.77
N LEU A 230 -11.09 -18.52 -9.63
CA LEU A 230 -12.13 -17.52 -9.82
C LEU A 230 -11.99 -16.95 -11.22
N LYS A 231 -13.08 -16.99 -11.97
CA LYS A 231 -13.13 -16.46 -13.33
C LYS A 231 -13.95 -15.18 -13.38
N ILE A 232 -13.46 -14.22 -14.16
CA ILE A 232 -14.29 -13.11 -14.61
C ILE A 232 -15.34 -13.67 -15.58
N LYS A 233 -16.62 -13.51 -15.24
CA LYS A 233 -17.75 -13.90 -16.08
C LYS A 233 -18.62 -12.68 -16.34
N LEU A 234 -18.95 -12.45 -17.61
CA LEU A 234 -19.80 -11.32 -18.02
C LEU A 234 -21.16 -11.33 -17.30
N LYS A 235 -21.72 -12.51 -17.00
CA LYS A 235 -22.96 -12.62 -16.23
C LYS A 235 -22.90 -12.02 -14.82
N ASN A 236 -21.69 -11.90 -14.24
CA ASN A 236 -21.44 -11.35 -12.91
C ASN A 236 -21.03 -9.86 -12.95
N PHE A 237 -20.98 -9.23 -14.13
CA PHE A 237 -20.74 -7.79 -14.28
C PHE A 237 -22.03 -7.01 -13.97
N LYS A 238 -22.40 -7.00 -12.69
CA LYS A 238 -23.55 -6.26 -12.17
C LYS A 238 -23.17 -5.66 -10.83
N LEU A 239 -23.63 -4.45 -10.53
CA LEU A 239 -23.46 -3.85 -9.21
C LEU A 239 -24.62 -4.27 -8.31
N GLU A 240 -24.41 -5.33 -7.55
CA GLU A 240 -25.37 -5.80 -6.56
C GLU A 240 -24.99 -5.25 -5.19
N SER A 241 -25.78 -4.32 -4.63
CA SER A 241 -25.50 -3.66 -3.35
C SER A 241 -25.19 -4.64 -2.22
N ARG A 242 -25.86 -5.80 -2.19
CA ARG A 242 -25.65 -6.86 -1.19
C ARG A 242 -24.25 -7.51 -1.26
N ILE A 243 -23.59 -7.44 -2.41
CA ILE A 243 -22.26 -8.00 -2.65
C ILE A 243 -21.20 -6.90 -2.55
N ILE A 244 -21.41 -5.78 -3.23
CA ILE A 244 -20.38 -4.72 -3.34
C ILE A 244 -20.25 -3.89 -2.06
N LEU A 245 -21.34 -3.53 -1.37
CA LEU A 245 -21.24 -2.66 -0.17
C LEU A 245 -20.40 -3.30 0.95
N PRO A 246 -20.55 -4.59 1.28
CA PRO A 246 -19.66 -5.22 2.25
C PRO A 246 -18.20 -5.31 1.78
N ALA A 247 -17.95 -5.46 0.48
CA ALA A 247 -16.59 -5.48 -0.07
C ALA A 247 -15.94 -4.09 0.05
N LEU A 248 -16.64 -3.04 -0.37
CA LEU A 248 -16.19 -1.65 -0.21
C LEU A 248 -15.98 -1.29 1.26
N SER A 249 -16.88 -1.72 2.15
CA SER A 249 -16.76 -1.47 3.58
C SER A 249 -15.46 -2.03 4.16
N LEU A 250 -15.02 -3.22 3.73
CA LEU A 250 -13.72 -3.76 4.11
C LEU A 250 -12.55 -3.01 3.51
N GLY A 251 -12.71 -2.52 2.29
CA GLY A 251 -11.72 -1.70 1.61
C GLY A 251 -11.62 -0.26 2.11
N LEU A 252 -12.62 0.25 2.86
CA LEU A 252 -12.59 1.61 3.42
C LEU A 252 -11.39 1.80 4.36
N ALA A 253 -11.02 0.79 5.14
CA ALA A 253 -9.88 0.89 6.04
C ALA A 253 -8.56 1.15 5.27
N PRO A 254 -8.13 0.32 4.30
CA PRO A 254 -6.94 0.61 3.50
C PRO A 254 -7.07 1.88 2.64
N PHE A 255 -8.28 2.22 2.16
CA PHE A 255 -8.52 3.49 1.49
C PHE A 255 -8.15 4.69 2.39
N ILE A 256 -8.69 4.72 3.61
CA ILE A 256 -8.39 5.78 4.58
C ILE A 256 -6.92 5.76 4.95
N MET A 257 -6.32 4.58 5.14
CA MET A 257 -4.88 4.50 5.44
C MET A 257 -4.03 5.17 4.37
N ASN A 258 -4.28 4.87 3.09
CA ASN A 258 -3.52 5.46 1.98
C ASN A 258 -3.82 6.95 1.85
N PHE A 259 -5.10 7.33 1.92
CA PHE A 259 -5.52 8.72 1.84
C PHE A 259 -4.90 9.59 2.94
N THR A 260 -4.91 9.11 4.20
CA THR A 260 -4.33 9.83 5.32
C THR A 260 -2.80 9.82 5.28
N GLU A 261 -2.15 8.85 4.63
CA GLU A 261 -0.70 8.89 4.42
C GLU A 261 -0.28 10.12 3.59
N SER A 262 -1.01 10.42 2.50
CA SER A 262 -0.76 11.63 1.70
C SER A 262 -0.91 12.91 2.54
N ILE A 263 -1.91 12.96 3.43
CA ILE A 263 -2.15 14.12 4.30
C ILE A 263 -1.05 14.25 5.37
N LEU A 264 -0.59 13.14 5.94
CA LEU A 264 0.44 13.14 6.98
C LEU A 264 1.76 13.72 6.47
N GLY A 265 2.18 13.36 5.26
CA GLY A 265 3.38 13.94 4.64
C GLY A 265 3.31 15.47 4.59
N ILE A 266 2.16 16.03 4.18
CA ILE A 266 1.91 17.48 4.16
C ILE A 266 1.96 18.06 5.57
N CYS A 267 1.29 17.44 6.55
CA CYS A 267 1.25 17.94 7.93
C CYS A 267 2.65 17.98 8.58
N PHE A 268 3.45 16.93 8.40
CA PHE A 268 4.82 16.89 8.90
C PHE A 268 5.69 17.93 8.20
N ASN A 269 5.62 18.05 6.88
CA ASN A 269 6.40 19.04 6.13
C ASN A 269 6.08 20.47 6.56
N ILE A 270 4.80 20.83 6.70
CA ILE A 270 4.39 22.18 7.17
C ILE A 270 4.89 22.44 8.59
N SER A 271 4.69 21.49 9.51
CA SER A 271 5.06 21.67 10.91
C SER A 271 6.58 21.73 11.09
N LEU A 272 7.33 20.84 10.44
CA LEU A 272 8.79 20.83 10.49
C LEU A 272 9.42 22.02 9.77
N LEU A 273 8.85 22.51 8.67
CA LEU A 273 9.30 23.74 8.03
C LEU A 273 9.20 24.92 8.99
N LYS A 274 8.06 25.05 9.69
CA LYS A 274 7.82 26.13 10.65
C LYS A 274 8.78 26.11 11.85
N TYR A 275 9.04 24.93 12.42
CA TYR A 275 9.81 24.82 13.66
C TYR A 275 11.28 24.44 13.46
N GLY A 276 11.64 23.86 12.31
CA GLY A 276 12.97 23.29 12.04
C GLY A 276 13.61 23.66 10.70
N GLY A 277 12.92 24.42 9.86
CA GLY A 277 13.47 24.89 8.58
C GLY A 277 13.75 23.77 7.59
N ASP A 278 14.44 24.13 6.51
CA ASP A 278 14.62 23.26 5.34
C ASP A 278 15.40 21.97 5.66
N THR A 279 16.36 22.03 6.60
CA THR A 279 17.12 20.84 7.03
C THR A 279 16.19 19.79 7.64
N ALA A 280 15.20 20.19 8.45
CA ALA A 280 14.26 19.26 9.07
C ALA A 280 13.30 18.64 8.03
N VAL A 281 12.88 19.41 7.04
CA VAL A 281 12.05 18.92 5.92
C VAL A 281 12.83 17.92 5.05
N GLY A 282 14.10 18.23 4.75
CA GLY A 282 14.99 17.31 4.04
C GLY A 282 15.19 15.99 4.80
N ALA A 283 15.42 16.08 6.12
CA ALA A 283 15.54 14.91 6.98
C ALA A 283 14.25 14.08 7.07
N MET A 284 13.07 14.72 7.04
CA MET A 284 11.77 14.03 7.06
C MET A 284 11.62 13.07 5.88
N THR A 285 12.11 13.45 4.69
CA THR A 285 12.09 12.57 3.52
C THR A 285 12.86 11.28 3.79
N ILE A 286 14.04 11.39 4.41
CA ILE A 286 14.85 10.23 4.80
C ILE A 286 14.13 9.40 5.87
N PHE A 287 13.47 10.04 6.84
CA PHE A 287 12.67 9.34 7.86
C PHE A 287 11.55 8.51 7.23
N MET A 288 10.79 9.09 6.30
CA MET A 288 9.73 8.37 5.58
C MET A 288 10.28 7.23 4.73
N SER A 289 11.38 7.44 4.01
CA SER A 289 12.03 6.38 3.22
C SER A 289 12.50 5.23 4.11
N LEU A 290 13.14 5.50 5.25
CA LEU A 290 13.55 4.46 6.20
C LEU A 290 12.36 3.71 6.80
N SER A 291 11.26 4.40 7.10
CA SER A 291 10.01 3.76 7.51
C SER A 291 9.50 2.77 6.47
N GLN A 292 9.60 3.07 5.17
CA GLN A 292 9.13 2.16 4.11
C GLN A 292 9.87 0.82 4.09
N PHE A 293 11.17 0.79 4.44
CA PHE A 293 11.93 -0.46 4.58
C PHE A 293 11.37 -1.36 5.70
N ILE A 294 10.80 -0.78 6.76
CA ILE A 294 10.10 -1.54 7.80
C ILE A 294 8.71 -1.96 7.28
N ILE A 295 7.95 -1.02 6.72
CA ILE A 295 6.52 -1.18 6.47
C ILE A 295 6.20 -2.09 5.28
N LEU A 296 6.89 -1.91 4.15
CA LEU A 296 6.50 -2.58 2.89
C LEU A 296 6.65 -4.11 2.97
N PRO A 297 7.74 -4.68 3.52
CA PRO A 297 7.83 -6.12 3.71
C PRO A 297 6.78 -6.66 4.70
N LEU A 298 6.40 -5.88 5.72
CA LEU A 298 5.30 -6.25 6.63
C LEU A 298 3.94 -6.28 5.93
N ILE A 299 3.69 -5.32 5.03
CA ILE A 299 2.51 -5.33 4.15
C ILE A 299 2.55 -6.56 3.24
N GLY A 300 3.70 -6.87 2.64
CA GLY A 300 3.88 -8.05 1.79
C GLY A 300 3.63 -9.36 2.55
N LEU A 301 4.21 -9.50 3.73
CA LEU A 301 4.00 -10.64 4.63
C LEU A 301 2.52 -10.80 5.00
N SER A 302 1.86 -9.69 5.36
CA SER A 302 0.43 -9.68 5.69
C SER A 302 -0.45 -10.02 4.48
N GLN A 303 -0.11 -9.54 3.28
CA GLN A 303 -0.82 -9.88 2.05
C GLN A 303 -0.73 -11.38 1.72
N GLY A 304 0.41 -12.02 1.99
CA GLY A 304 0.56 -13.47 1.84
C GLY A 304 -0.23 -14.28 2.88
N ALA A 305 -0.45 -13.72 4.07
CA ALA A 305 -1.20 -14.37 5.15
C ALA A 305 -2.73 -14.19 5.02
N LYS A 306 -3.22 -13.09 4.43
CA LYS A 306 -4.66 -12.82 4.25
C LYS A 306 -5.44 -13.98 3.62
N PRO A 307 -5.00 -14.60 2.51
CA PRO A 307 -5.74 -15.71 1.90
C PRO A 307 -5.90 -16.89 2.85
N ILE A 308 -4.86 -17.18 3.65
CA ILE A 308 -4.86 -18.27 4.63
C ILE A 308 -5.90 -17.98 5.72
N MET A 309 -5.88 -16.77 6.29
CA MET A 309 -6.81 -16.37 7.34
C MET A 309 -8.26 -16.32 6.83
N SER A 310 -8.50 -15.65 5.70
CA SER A 310 -9.84 -15.51 5.10
C SER A 310 -10.44 -16.85 4.68
N TYR A 311 -9.64 -17.73 4.06
CA TYR A 311 -10.09 -19.07 3.67
C TYR A 311 -10.42 -19.94 4.89
N ASN A 312 -9.52 -20.00 5.89
CA ASN A 312 -9.74 -20.79 7.10
C ASN A 312 -10.94 -20.29 7.91
N LYS A 313 -11.19 -18.98 7.93
CA LYS A 313 -12.43 -18.41 8.49
C LYS A 313 -13.67 -18.92 7.74
N GLY A 314 -13.64 -18.89 6.41
CA GLY A 314 -14.73 -19.43 5.58
C GLY A 314 -14.97 -20.93 5.82
N ALA A 315 -13.88 -21.69 5.96
CA ALA A 315 -13.88 -23.13 6.18
C ALA A 315 -14.13 -23.56 7.64
N LYS A 316 -14.31 -22.59 8.56
CA LYS A 316 -14.49 -22.82 10.00
C LYS A 316 -13.36 -23.66 10.64
N LEU A 317 -12.11 -23.28 10.37
CA LEU A 317 -10.90 -23.94 10.90
C LEU A 317 -10.16 -23.05 11.92
N PRO A 318 -10.68 -22.89 13.16
CA PRO A 318 -10.16 -21.93 14.14
C PRO A 318 -8.72 -22.21 14.59
N GLU A 319 -8.33 -23.48 14.69
CA GLU A 319 -6.96 -23.84 15.09
C GLU A 319 -5.92 -23.37 14.06
N ARG A 320 -6.21 -23.52 12.77
CA ARG A 320 -5.35 -22.98 11.70
C ARG A 320 -5.34 -21.45 11.70
N MET A 321 -6.44 -20.80 12.08
CA MET A 321 -6.47 -19.34 12.24
C MET A 321 -5.53 -18.88 13.36
N LYS A 322 -5.56 -19.55 14.53
CA LYS A 322 -4.63 -19.28 15.65
C LYS A 322 -3.19 -19.50 15.25
N GLU A 323 -2.89 -20.61 14.58
CA GLU A 323 -1.54 -20.93 14.09
C GLU A 323 -1.04 -19.86 13.10
N THR A 324 -1.91 -19.44 12.18
CA THR A 324 -1.59 -18.39 11.18
C THR A 324 -1.27 -17.07 11.86
N LEU A 325 -2.10 -16.64 12.80
CA LEU A 325 -1.88 -15.40 13.53
C LEU A 325 -0.59 -15.44 14.36
N LYS A 326 -0.37 -16.52 15.12
CA LYS A 326 0.82 -16.67 15.97
C LYS A 326 2.10 -16.62 15.15
N LEU A 327 2.14 -17.38 14.05
CA LEU A 327 3.30 -17.40 13.17
C LEU A 327 3.52 -16.06 12.48
N LEU A 328 2.44 -15.44 11.99
CA LEU A 328 2.51 -14.13 11.34
C LEU A 328 3.06 -13.05 12.29
N LEU A 329 2.55 -12.97 13.52
CA LEU A 329 3.04 -12.03 14.53
C LEU A 329 4.51 -12.28 14.87
N MET A 330 4.90 -13.55 15.06
CA MET A 330 6.27 -13.91 15.38
C MET A 330 7.26 -13.48 14.28
N VAL A 331 6.94 -13.80 13.01
CA VAL A 331 7.79 -13.43 11.87
C VAL A 331 7.81 -11.92 11.67
N ALA A 332 6.65 -11.26 11.75
CA ALA A 332 6.52 -9.82 11.57
C ALA A 332 7.29 -9.03 12.64
N MET A 333 7.15 -9.43 13.92
CA MET A 333 7.89 -8.81 15.01
C MET A 333 9.40 -9.07 14.89
N THR A 334 9.81 -10.30 14.62
CA THR A 334 11.25 -10.62 14.46
C THR A 334 11.86 -9.75 13.36
N TYR A 335 11.18 -9.64 12.21
CA TYR A 335 11.62 -8.79 11.12
C TYR A 335 11.68 -7.30 11.53
N SER A 336 10.61 -6.75 12.12
CA SER A 336 10.56 -5.34 12.48
C SER A 336 11.60 -4.98 13.52
N PHE A 337 11.79 -5.80 14.56
CA PHE A 337 12.80 -5.56 15.58
C PHE A 337 14.23 -5.63 15.04
N VAL A 338 14.51 -6.54 14.10
CA VAL A 338 15.85 -6.63 13.46
C VAL A 338 16.14 -5.37 12.66
N ILE A 339 15.25 -4.98 11.73
CA ILE A 339 15.48 -3.80 10.88
C ILE A 339 15.49 -2.52 11.72
N TRP A 340 14.54 -2.37 12.65
CA TRP A 340 14.50 -1.25 13.58
C TRP A 340 15.78 -1.16 14.41
N GLY A 341 16.27 -2.29 14.95
CA GLY A 341 17.52 -2.34 15.70
C GLY A 341 18.72 -1.89 14.87
N LEU A 342 18.83 -2.34 13.62
CA LEU A 342 19.88 -1.89 12.70
C LEU A 342 19.83 -0.37 12.48
N ILE A 343 18.64 0.20 12.24
CA ILE A 343 18.47 1.65 12.06
C ILE A 343 18.85 2.43 13.33
N MET A 344 18.50 1.90 14.51
CA MET A 344 18.80 2.56 15.79
C MET A 344 20.30 2.56 16.14
N ILE A 345 21.02 1.48 15.78
CA ILE A 345 22.46 1.32 16.05
C ILE A 345 23.29 2.16 15.07
N THR A 346 22.97 2.10 13.78
CA THR A 346 23.77 2.76 12.73
C THR A 346 22.97 3.76 11.88
N PRO A 347 22.32 4.78 12.49
CA PRO A 347 21.45 5.70 11.75
C PRO A 347 22.22 6.54 10.73
N ARG A 348 23.48 6.88 11.03
CA ARG A 348 24.36 7.65 10.12
C ARG A 348 24.60 6.92 8.80
N THR A 349 24.90 5.62 8.86
CA THR A 349 25.10 4.78 7.66
C THR A 349 23.85 4.76 6.80
N PHE A 350 22.68 4.65 7.41
CA PHE A 350 21.41 4.70 6.69
C PHE A 350 21.13 6.09 6.10
N ALA A 351 21.45 7.18 6.82
CA ALA A 351 21.30 8.54 6.29
C ALA A 351 22.20 8.80 5.07
N GLN A 352 23.44 8.30 5.11
CA GLN A 352 24.42 8.42 4.02
C GLN A 352 24.00 7.70 2.73
N LEU A 353 23.05 6.75 2.80
CA LEU A 353 22.49 6.13 1.60
C LEU A 353 21.62 7.10 0.79
N PHE A 354 21.13 8.18 1.40
CA PHE A 354 20.18 9.10 0.77
C PHE A 354 20.75 10.49 0.47
N THR A 355 21.81 10.91 1.17
CA THR A 355 22.39 12.23 0.97
C THR A 355 23.85 12.29 1.41
N ASP A 356 24.63 13.11 0.72
CA ASP A 356 26.00 13.49 1.10
C ASP A 356 26.03 14.76 1.98
N SER A 357 24.87 15.38 2.24
CA SER A 357 24.78 16.59 3.07
C SER A 357 25.01 16.25 4.55
N GLU A 358 26.19 16.59 5.05
CA GLU A 358 26.57 16.35 6.46
C GLU A 358 25.58 17.00 7.44
N GLN A 359 25.03 18.17 7.11
CA GLN A 359 24.04 18.85 7.95
C GLN A 359 22.75 18.02 8.12
N ILE A 360 22.27 17.40 7.04
CA ILE A 360 21.08 16.52 7.08
C ILE A 360 21.43 15.21 7.77
N ILE A 361 22.60 14.62 7.49
CA ILE A 361 23.06 13.37 8.11
C ILE A 361 23.09 13.50 9.64
N VAL A 362 23.72 14.56 10.16
CA VAL A 362 23.81 14.81 11.62
C VAL A 362 22.42 15.02 12.23
N TYR A 363 21.52 15.72 11.52
CA TYR A 363 20.14 15.88 11.96
C TYR A 363 19.41 14.54 12.05
N VAL A 364 19.51 13.71 11.00
CA VAL A 364 18.89 12.39 10.94
C VAL A 364 19.43 11.50 12.04
N GLU A 365 20.75 11.45 12.23
CA GLU A 365 21.41 10.67 13.29
C GLU A 365 20.83 11.00 14.67
N LYS A 366 20.61 12.28 14.96
CA LYS A 366 20.07 12.72 16.25
C LYS A 366 18.59 12.41 16.42
N MET A 367 17.79 12.62 15.37
CA MET A 367 16.34 12.68 15.48
C MET A 367 15.60 11.40 15.06
N ILE A 368 16.19 10.55 14.21
CA ILE A 368 15.55 9.30 13.76
C ILE A 368 15.22 8.37 14.93
N ARG A 369 16.05 8.38 15.98
CA ARG A 369 15.84 7.55 17.18
C ARG A 369 14.57 7.93 17.92
N VAL A 370 14.23 9.22 17.90
CA VAL A 370 12.98 9.74 18.45
C VAL A 370 11.83 9.34 17.53
N PHE A 371 11.93 9.66 16.24
CA PHE A 371 10.87 9.41 15.27
C PHE A 371 10.47 7.93 15.19
N LEU A 372 11.45 7.03 15.17
CA LEU A 372 11.22 5.58 15.10
C LEU A 372 11.21 4.89 16.46
N ALA A 373 11.08 5.58 17.59
CA ALA A 373 11.23 4.97 18.92
C ALA A 373 10.35 3.72 19.13
N CYS A 374 9.14 3.69 18.54
CA CYS A 374 8.21 2.57 18.60
C CYS A 374 8.17 1.69 17.33
N GLY A 375 9.09 1.90 16.38
CA GLY A 375 9.09 1.21 15.08
C GLY A 375 9.17 -0.32 15.17
N GLY A 376 9.83 -0.86 16.20
CA GLY A 376 9.88 -2.31 16.44
C GLY A 376 8.51 -2.93 16.75
N LEU A 377 7.66 -2.21 17.48
CA LEU A 377 6.31 -2.66 17.89
C LEU A 377 5.26 -2.48 16.79
N PHE A 378 5.56 -1.66 15.79
CA PHE A 378 4.63 -1.25 14.74
C PHE A 378 4.09 -2.42 13.91
N SER A 379 4.87 -3.49 13.78
CA SER A 379 4.44 -4.70 13.05
C SER A 379 3.21 -5.38 13.64
N ALA A 380 3.03 -5.33 14.96
CA ALA A 380 1.86 -5.88 15.63
C ALA A 380 0.58 -5.19 15.16
N GLN A 381 0.63 -3.86 15.06
CA GLN A 381 -0.49 -3.07 14.59
C GLN A 381 -0.84 -3.40 13.13
N ILE A 382 0.15 -3.40 12.23
CA ILE A 382 -0.06 -3.74 10.82
C ILE A 382 -0.72 -5.12 10.73
N VAL A 383 -0.15 -6.12 11.40
CA VAL A 383 -0.67 -7.49 11.35
C VAL A 383 -2.11 -7.55 11.84
N CYS A 384 -2.42 -7.04 13.03
CA CYS A 384 -3.77 -7.06 13.59
C CYS A 384 -4.79 -6.35 12.68
N GLN A 385 -4.41 -5.18 12.13
CA GLN A 385 -5.26 -4.44 11.22
C GLN A 385 -5.55 -5.23 9.94
N GLN A 386 -4.52 -5.79 9.31
CA GLN A 386 -4.69 -6.60 8.09
C GLN A 386 -5.47 -7.88 8.36
N MET A 387 -5.37 -8.45 9.57
CA MET A 387 -6.15 -9.61 9.98
C MET A 387 -7.62 -9.25 10.21
N PHE A 388 -7.98 -8.06 10.71
CA PHE A 388 -9.39 -7.64 10.74
C PHE A 388 -10.02 -7.63 9.33
N VAL A 389 -9.30 -7.12 8.34
CA VAL A 389 -9.76 -7.14 6.94
C VAL A 389 -9.90 -8.59 6.44
N ALA A 390 -8.92 -9.45 6.73
CA ALA A 390 -8.98 -10.87 6.37
C ALA A 390 -10.15 -11.60 7.04
N LEU A 391 -10.50 -11.21 8.26
CA LEU A 391 -11.65 -11.72 9.01
C LEU A 391 -12.97 -11.09 8.56
N GLY A 392 -13.01 -10.16 7.61
CA GLY A 392 -14.27 -9.51 7.23
C GLY A 392 -14.83 -8.56 8.30
N LYS A 393 -13.99 -8.05 9.20
CA LYS A 393 -14.33 -7.12 10.29
C LYS A 393 -14.04 -5.67 9.89
N ALA A 394 -14.92 -5.15 9.01
CA ALA A 394 -14.74 -3.85 8.39
C ALA A 394 -14.74 -2.69 9.40
N LYS A 395 -15.71 -2.68 10.33
CA LYS A 395 -15.88 -1.60 11.30
C LYS A 395 -14.67 -1.51 12.23
N GLU A 396 -14.19 -2.66 12.68
CA GLU A 396 -13.04 -2.79 13.55
C GLU A 396 -11.76 -2.33 12.85
N SER A 397 -11.54 -2.78 11.61
CA SER A 397 -10.38 -2.33 10.82
C SER A 397 -10.42 -0.83 10.52
N LEU A 398 -11.60 -0.26 10.29
CA LEU A 398 -11.80 1.15 10.00
C LEU A 398 -11.54 2.01 11.23
N PHE A 399 -12.05 1.59 12.39
CA PHE A 399 -11.81 2.27 13.66
C PHE A 399 -10.32 2.36 13.96
N ILE A 400 -9.58 1.25 13.82
CA ILE A 400 -8.12 1.25 14.05
C ILE A 400 -7.37 2.14 13.05
N ALA A 401 -7.79 2.15 11.77
CA ALA A 401 -7.19 3.01 10.75
C ALA A 401 -7.34 4.51 11.10
N LEU A 402 -8.54 4.92 11.50
CA LEU A 402 -8.86 6.29 11.87
C LEU A 402 -8.21 6.69 13.19
N LEU A 403 -8.23 5.80 14.19
CA LEU A 403 -7.69 6.05 15.52
C LEU A 403 -6.24 6.52 15.43
N ARG A 404 -5.38 5.75 14.74
CA ARG A 404 -3.97 6.08 14.65
C ARG A 404 -3.72 7.40 13.94
N LYS A 405 -4.13 7.48 12.68
CA LYS A 405 -3.66 8.57 11.81
C LYS A 405 -4.46 9.86 12.02
N VAL A 406 -5.79 9.74 12.08
CA VAL A 406 -6.69 10.91 12.10
C VAL A 406 -6.95 11.40 13.52
N ILE A 407 -7.25 10.49 14.45
CA ILE A 407 -7.68 10.86 15.81
C ILE A 407 -6.47 11.18 16.70
N ILE A 408 -5.35 10.49 16.53
CA ILE A 408 -4.17 10.65 17.39
C ILE A 408 -3.05 11.42 16.69
N LEU A 409 -2.52 10.92 15.57
CA LEU A 409 -1.29 11.44 14.99
C LEU A 409 -1.41 12.87 14.45
N ILE A 410 -2.41 13.16 13.61
CA ILE A 410 -2.59 14.52 13.06
C ILE A 410 -2.73 15.57 14.17
N PRO A 411 -3.60 15.41 15.19
CA PRO A 411 -3.67 16.34 16.30
C PRO A 411 -2.36 16.46 17.07
N LEU A 412 -1.65 15.35 17.33
CA LEU A 412 -0.38 15.38 18.05
C LEU A 412 0.69 16.19 17.30
N ILE A 413 0.76 16.11 15.97
CA ILE A 413 1.72 16.89 15.15
C ILE A 413 1.58 18.40 15.40
N TYR A 414 0.36 18.90 15.60
CA TYR A 414 0.09 20.32 15.83
C TYR A 414 0.07 20.72 17.31
N ILE A 415 -0.33 19.82 18.21
CA ILE A 415 -0.46 20.11 19.65
C ILE A 415 0.89 19.97 20.37
N MET A 416 1.68 18.94 20.05
CA MET A 416 2.97 18.69 20.70
C MET A 416 3.94 19.89 20.69
N PRO A 417 4.18 20.59 19.57
CA PRO A 417 5.06 21.76 19.56
C PRO A 417 4.53 22.97 20.36
N LEU A 418 3.24 22.98 20.73
CA LEU A 418 2.68 24.01 21.60
C LEU A 418 2.93 23.70 23.08
N ILE A 419 3.01 22.41 23.44
CA ILE A 419 3.28 21.96 24.81
C ILE A 419 4.78 22.01 25.12
N PHE A 420 5.61 21.51 24.19
CA PHE A 420 7.06 21.44 24.36
C PHE A 420 7.75 22.61 23.66
N THR A 421 7.65 23.79 24.27
CA THR A 421 8.18 25.05 23.70
C THR A 421 9.70 25.12 23.63
N GLN A 422 10.42 24.32 24.43
CA GLN A 422 11.89 24.32 24.48
C GLN A 422 12.55 23.63 23.27
N ASN A 423 11.86 22.68 22.63
CA ASN A 423 12.39 21.98 21.45
C ASN A 423 11.24 21.51 20.55
N GLN A 424 10.63 22.46 19.85
CA GLN A 424 9.40 22.25 19.08
C GLN A 424 9.59 21.26 17.93
N GLN A 425 10.79 21.19 17.33
CA GLN A 425 11.11 20.22 16.28
C GLN A 425 11.04 18.79 16.80
N LEU A 426 11.68 18.54 17.94
CA LEU A 426 11.65 17.24 18.60
C LEU A 426 10.22 16.88 19.02
N ALA A 427 9.43 17.87 19.46
CA ALA A 427 8.03 17.66 19.82
C ALA A 427 7.18 17.18 18.63
N VAL A 428 7.38 17.75 17.44
CA VAL A 428 6.71 17.29 16.21
C VAL A 428 7.08 15.83 15.91
N LEU A 429 8.36 15.47 16.02
CA LEU A 429 8.82 14.11 15.76
C LEU A 429 8.38 13.10 16.83
N LEU A 430 8.16 13.54 18.07
CA LEU A 430 7.60 12.73 19.15
C LEU A 430 6.12 12.36 18.94
N ALA A 431 5.41 13.06 18.04
CA ALA A 431 4.02 12.73 17.73
C ALA A 431 3.87 11.31 17.16
N GLU A 432 4.80 10.88 16.29
CA GLU A 432 4.80 9.56 15.65
C GLU A 432 4.90 8.39 16.65
N PRO A 433 5.95 8.27 17.49
CA PRO A 433 6.09 7.15 18.41
C PRO A 433 4.98 7.13 19.47
N LEU A 434 4.48 8.30 19.90
CA LEU A 434 3.38 8.37 20.86
C LEU A 434 2.07 7.86 20.23
N ALA A 435 1.78 8.28 18.99
CA ALA A 435 0.64 7.77 18.25
C ALA A 435 0.74 6.25 18.02
N ASP A 436 1.92 5.76 17.68
CA ASP A 436 2.19 4.34 17.47
C ASP A 436 1.99 3.53 18.74
N LEU A 437 2.54 3.99 19.87
CA LEU A 437 2.40 3.28 21.14
C LEU A 437 0.93 3.12 21.55
N ILE A 438 0.18 4.22 21.52
CA ILE A 438 -1.26 4.21 21.87
C ILE A 438 -2.03 3.32 20.89
N SER A 439 -1.71 3.41 19.60
CA SER A 439 -2.37 2.64 18.54
C SER A 439 -2.08 1.15 18.64
N VAL A 440 -0.83 0.76 18.88
CA VAL A 440 -0.41 -0.64 19.04
C VAL A 440 -1.12 -1.25 20.24
N ILE A 441 -1.07 -0.60 21.40
CA ILE A 441 -1.72 -1.08 22.63
C ILE A 441 -3.21 -1.28 22.39
N THR A 442 -3.89 -0.25 21.87
CA THR A 442 -5.33 -0.31 21.61
C THR A 442 -5.67 -1.40 20.59
N THR A 443 -4.89 -1.50 19.51
CA THR A 443 -5.11 -2.49 18.45
C THR A 443 -4.93 -3.91 18.95
N VAL A 444 -3.87 -4.20 19.71
CA VAL A 444 -3.59 -5.55 20.21
C VAL A 444 -4.65 -5.99 21.20
N ILE A 445 -5.05 -5.13 22.14
CA ILE A 445 -6.11 -5.43 23.11
C ILE A 445 -7.43 -5.67 22.37
N PHE A 446 -7.82 -4.75 21.49
CA PHE A 446 -9.08 -4.82 20.77
C PHE A 446 -9.14 -6.05 19.85
N PHE A 447 -8.03 -6.35 19.15
CA PHE A 447 -7.91 -7.54 18.32
C PHE A 447 -8.00 -8.82 19.14
N GLY A 448 -7.34 -8.89 20.31
CA GLY A 448 -7.43 -10.06 21.19
C GLY A 448 -8.87 -10.38 21.62
N VAL A 449 -9.66 -9.35 21.96
CA VAL A 449 -11.08 -9.50 22.34
C VAL A 449 -11.93 -9.97 21.16
N VAL A 450 -11.80 -9.33 20.00
CA VAL A 450 -12.60 -9.67 18.81
C VAL A 450 -12.22 -11.04 18.25
N PHE A 451 -10.92 -11.35 18.21
CA PHE A 451 -10.44 -12.63 17.70
C PHE A 451 -10.92 -13.80 18.56
N LYS A 452 -10.95 -13.66 19.88
CA LYS A 452 -11.53 -14.68 20.78
C LYS A 452 -12.99 -14.96 20.47
N LYS A 453 -13.79 -13.94 20.11
CA LYS A 453 -15.19 -14.10 19.71
C LYS A 453 -15.36 -14.81 18.37
N GLU A 454 -14.38 -14.72 17.47
CA GLU A 454 -14.42 -15.36 16.15
C GLU A 454 -13.93 -16.81 16.14
N LEU A 455 -13.26 -17.24 17.22
CA LEU A 455 -12.81 -18.61 17.42
C LEU A 455 -13.87 -19.51 18.06
N ASN A 456 -14.86 -18.90 18.71
CA ASN A 456 -16.05 -19.56 19.29
C ASN A 456 -17.18 -19.55 18.26
#